data_AF-A0A5K1GZ79-F1
#
_entry.id   AF-A0A5K1GZ79-F1
#
_cell.length_a   1.000
_cell.length_b   1.000
_cell.length_c   1.000
_cell.angle_alpha   90.00
_cell.angle_beta   90.00
_cell.angle_gamma   90.00
#
_symmetry.space_group_name_H-M   'P 1'
#
loop_
_entity.id
_entity.type
_entity.pdbx_description
1 polymer ?
#
loop_
_entity_poly.entity_id
_entity_poly.type
_entity_poly.pdbx_seq_one_letter_code
_entity_poly.pdbx_strand_id
1 'polypeptide(L)'
;TCKYVHYELDPTPDVPAMMMGAANLPPQKPIKPQRAEYCSEVELGEPQWINCDIRSFRMDILGQFGVIMADPPWDIHMELPYGTMADDEMRNLNVPALQTDGLIFLWVTGRAMELGR
;
A
#
# COMPACT_ATOMS: atom_id res chain seq x y z
N THR A 1 17.01 19.21 -1.59
CA THR A 1 16.57 19.09 -0.19
C THR A 1 15.44 18.09 -0.16
N CYS A 2 15.64 16.90 0.41
CA CYS A 2 14.56 15.93 0.58
C CYS A 2 13.59 16.51 1.62
N LYS A 3 12.33 16.69 1.25
CA LYS A 3 11.27 17.10 2.18
C LYS A 3 10.59 15.83 2.65
N TYR A 4 10.75 15.49 3.92
CA TYR A 4 10.04 14.36 4.52
C TYR A 4 8.55 14.71 4.58
N VAL A 5 7.72 13.83 4.02
CA VAL A 5 6.27 13.89 4.15
C VAL A 5 5.88 12.89 5.23
N HIS A 6 5.23 13.38 6.28
CA HIS A 6 4.78 12.55 7.39
C HIS A 6 3.30 12.26 7.20
N TYR A 7 2.93 10.98 7.27
CA TYR A 7 1.54 10.53 7.25
C TYR A 7 1.15 10.09 8.66
N GLU A 8 0.00 10.55 9.13
CA GLU A 8 -0.62 10.12 10.38
C GLU A 8 -1.98 9.52 10.05
N LEU A 9 -2.32 8.40 10.71
CA LEU A 9 -3.64 7.80 10.58
C LEU A 9 -4.63 8.65 11.37
N ASP A 10 -5.55 9.32 10.68
CA ASP A 10 -6.71 9.93 11.33
C ASP A 10 -7.69 8.82 11.74
N PRO A 11 -7.97 8.62 13.05
CA PRO A 11 -8.91 7.60 13.50
C PRO A 11 -10.37 7.98 13.24
N THR A 12 -10.65 9.19 12.75
CA THR A 12 -12.01 9.63 12.44
C THR A 12 -12.48 9.04 11.11
N PRO A 13 -13.63 8.34 11.06
CA PRO A 13 -14.17 7.83 9.81
C PRO A 13 -14.70 8.99 8.95
N ASP A 14 -14.20 9.09 7.71
CA ASP A 14 -14.60 10.13 6.73
C ASP A 14 -16.09 10.10 6.35
N VAL A 15 -16.77 8.97 6.59
CA VAL A 15 -18.19 8.78 6.23
C VAL A 15 -19.01 8.47 7.48
N PRO A 16 -20.03 9.28 7.82
CA PRO A 16 -20.98 8.93 8.87
C PRO A 16 -21.66 7.61 8.54
N ALA A 17 -21.70 6.69 9.50
CA ALA A 17 -22.26 5.33 9.35
C ALA A 17 -23.67 5.28 8.72
N MET A 18 -24.43 6.38 8.83
CA MET A 18 -25.79 6.50 8.27
C MET A 18 -25.85 6.59 6.74
N MET A 19 -24.78 6.98 6.04
CA MET A 19 -24.76 7.07 4.56
C MET A 19 -24.36 5.77 3.87
N MET A 20 -23.76 4.82 4.59
CA MET A 20 -23.10 3.66 3.97
C MET A 20 -23.96 2.37 4.01
N GLY A 21 -25.24 2.43 4.37
CA GLY A 21 -26.12 1.24 4.46
C GLY A 21 -25.50 0.07 5.24
N ALA A 22 -24.55 0.36 6.14
CA ALA A 22 -23.50 -0.54 6.57
C ALA A 22 -23.93 -1.41 7.76
N ALA A 23 -25.10 -2.05 7.65
CA ALA A 23 -25.54 -3.01 8.66
C ALA A 23 -24.64 -4.27 8.74
N ASN A 24 -23.71 -4.48 7.79
CA ASN A 24 -22.93 -5.72 7.68
C ASN A 24 -21.41 -5.55 7.43
N LEU A 25 -20.83 -4.35 7.56
CA LEU A 25 -19.36 -4.25 7.52
C LEU A 25 -18.79 -4.62 8.89
N PRO A 26 -17.82 -5.56 8.98
CA PRO A 26 -17.21 -5.90 10.25
C PRO A 26 -16.57 -4.64 10.85
N PRO A 27 -16.66 -4.44 12.18
CA PRO A 27 -16.04 -3.30 12.82
C PRO A 27 -14.55 -3.29 12.47
N GLN A 28 -14.06 -2.14 11.99
CA GLN A 28 -12.63 -1.95 11.75
C GLN A 28 -11.90 -2.32 13.04
N LYS A 29 -11.08 -3.38 12.99
CA LYS A 29 -10.27 -3.75 14.14
C LYS A 29 -9.38 -2.56 14.46
N PRO A 30 -9.34 -2.08 15.72
CA PRO A 30 -8.42 -1.02 16.08
C PRO A 30 -7.01 -1.49 15.75
N ILE A 31 -6.35 -0.77 14.85
CA ILE A 31 -4.94 -0.97 14.55
C ILE A 31 -4.22 -0.72 15.87
N LYS A 32 -3.62 -1.76 16.43
CA LYS A 32 -2.80 -1.59 17.64
C LYS A 32 -1.69 -0.60 17.25
N PRO A 33 -1.49 0.49 18.01
CA PRO A 33 -0.36 1.36 17.75
C PRO A 33 0.91 0.53 17.91
N GLN A 34 1.55 0.17 16.79
CA GLN A 34 2.85 -0.47 16.82
C GLN A 34 3.81 0.58 17.38
N ARG A 35 4.49 0.25 18.49
CA ARG A 35 5.43 1.15 19.17
C ARG A 35 6.38 1.76 18.15
N ALA A 36 6.56 3.08 18.16
CA ALA A 36 7.48 3.81 17.28
C ALA A 36 8.97 3.44 17.45
N GLU A 37 9.29 2.40 18.22
CA GLU A 37 10.65 1.86 18.39
C GLU A 37 11.22 1.31 17.07
N TYR A 38 10.35 0.82 16.16
CA TYR A 38 10.75 0.38 14.81
C TYR A 38 11.41 1.47 13.96
N CYS A 39 11.32 2.74 14.36
CA CYS A 39 11.96 3.87 13.71
C CYS A 39 13.32 4.25 14.31
N SER A 40 13.87 3.47 15.25
CA SER A 40 15.21 3.76 15.78
C SER A 40 16.28 3.51 14.71
N GLU A 41 17.31 4.36 14.63
CA GLU A 41 18.43 4.19 13.68
C GLU A 41 19.11 2.81 13.83
N VAL A 42 19.06 2.25 15.05
CA VAL A 42 19.63 0.94 15.38
C VAL A 42 18.78 -0.21 14.80
N GLU A 43 17.46 -0.08 14.74
CA GLU A 43 16.58 -1.10 14.12
C GLU A 43 16.42 -0.93 12.60
N LEU A 44 16.33 0.31 12.11
CA LEU A 44 16.08 0.59 10.68
C LEU A 44 17.27 0.22 9.78
N GLY A 45 18.49 0.30 10.31
CA GLY A 45 19.71 0.06 9.54
C GLY A 45 19.87 1.02 8.36
N GLU A 46 20.69 0.63 7.39
CA GLU A 46 20.91 1.39 6.16
C GLU A 46 19.79 1.12 5.12
N PRO A 47 19.50 2.07 4.21
CA PRO A 47 18.56 1.86 3.11
C PRO A 47 18.94 0.64 2.24
N GLN A 48 17.96 -0.21 1.96
CA GLN A 48 18.13 -1.43 1.16
C GLN A 48 17.28 -1.37 -0.10
N TRP A 49 17.77 -1.93 -1.21
CA TRP A 49 17.04 -1.98 -2.47
C TRP A 49 17.32 -3.27 -3.24
N ILE A 50 16.37 -3.65 -4.09
CA ILE A 50 16.49 -4.78 -5.02
C ILE A 50 16.01 -4.31 -6.39
N ASN A 51 16.88 -4.39 -7.41
CA ASN A 51 16.47 -4.19 -8.79
C ASN A 51 15.88 -5.50 -9.31
N CYS A 52 14.57 -5.54 -9.52
CA CYS A 52 13.87 -6.75 -9.97
C CYS A 52 12.60 -6.43 -10.74
N ASP A 53 12.09 -7.43 -11.46
CA ASP A 53 10.75 -7.42 -12.02
C ASP A 53 9.75 -7.93 -10.97
N ILE A 54 8.97 -7.01 -10.40
CA ILE A 54 8.03 -7.29 -9.32
C ILE A 54 6.93 -8.29 -9.69
N ARG A 55 6.67 -8.52 -10.99
CA ARG A 55 5.66 -9.48 -11.47
C ARG A 55 6.07 -10.92 -11.22
N SER A 56 7.38 -11.18 -11.22
CA SER A 56 7.96 -12.52 -11.03
C SER A 56 8.74 -12.64 -9.72
N PHE A 57 8.91 -11.54 -9.00
CA PHE A 57 9.70 -11.50 -7.79
C PHE A 57 9.00 -12.24 -6.64
N ARG A 58 9.78 -13.06 -5.94
CA ARG A 58 9.37 -13.82 -4.75
C ARG A 58 9.25 -12.89 -3.53
N MET A 59 8.10 -12.26 -3.36
CA MET A 59 7.83 -11.31 -2.27
C MET A 59 7.90 -11.96 -0.86
N ASP A 60 7.70 -13.27 -0.76
CA ASP A 60 7.72 -14.05 0.49
C ASP A 60 9.08 -13.99 1.23
N ILE A 61 10.17 -13.73 0.52
CA ILE A 61 11.52 -13.70 1.12
C ILE A 61 11.81 -12.38 1.84
N LEU A 62 11.00 -11.34 1.63
CA LEU A 62 11.23 -9.99 2.17
C LEU A 62 10.80 -9.85 3.63
N GLY A 63 9.96 -10.77 4.13
CA GLY A 63 9.40 -10.70 5.48
C GLY A 63 8.04 -10.01 5.52
N GLN A 64 7.74 -9.36 6.65
CA GLN A 64 6.47 -8.66 6.90
C GLN A 64 6.72 -7.19 7.20
N PHE A 65 5.85 -6.33 6.67
CA PHE A 65 5.92 -4.88 6.80
C PHE A 65 4.64 -4.34 7.44
N GLY A 66 4.77 -3.32 8.29
CA GLY A 66 3.61 -2.61 8.85
C GLY A 66 3.05 -1.54 7.91
N VAL A 67 3.87 -1.07 6.97
CA VAL A 67 3.48 -0.07 5.97
C VAL A 67 4.04 -0.47 4.60
N ILE A 68 3.16 -0.47 3.59
CA ILE A 68 3.52 -0.65 2.18
C ILE A 68 3.18 0.63 1.43
N MET A 69 4.10 1.12 0.59
CA MET A 69 3.85 2.24 -0.32
C MET A 69 4.04 1.75 -1.75
N ALA A 70 3.05 1.99 -2.62
CA ALA A 70 3.07 1.56 -4.01
C ALA A 70 2.60 2.66 -4.96
N ASP A 71 3.38 2.89 -6.01
CA ASP A 71 3.05 3.75 -7.16
C ASP A 71 3.24 2.95 -8.46
N PRO A 72 2.30 2.04 -8.78
CA PRO A 72 2.46 1.14 -9.90
C PRO A 72 2.14 1.83 -11.23
N PRO A 73 2.75 1.39 -12.35
CA PRO A 73 2.53 1.99 -13.66
C PRO A 73 1.20 1.49 -14.25
N TRP A 74 0.08 1.98 -13.74
CA TRP A 74 -1.27 1.56 -14.14
C TRP A 74 -1.50 1.65 -15.66
N ASP A 75 -2.14 0.62 -16.24
CA ASP A 75 -2.75 0.74 -17.56
C ASP A 75 -4.04 1.57 -17.51
N ILE A 76 -3.89 2.85 -17.84
CA ILE A 76 -4.99 3.80 -17.88
C ILE A 76 -5.67 3.89 -19.26
N HIS A 77 -5.37 2.98 -20.20
CA HIS A 77 -5.81 3.04 -21.61
C HIS A 77 -5.46 4.37 -22.29
N MET A 78 -4.27 4.88 -22.02
CA MET A 78 -3.69 6.03 -22.72
C MET A 78 -2.30 5.66 -23.22
N GLU A 79 -1.86 6.30 -24.31
CA GLU A 79 -0.46 6.21 -24.74
C GLU A 79 0.42 7.00 -23.77
N LEU A 80 1.28 6.27 -23.05
CA LEU A 80 2.23 6.83 -22.10
C LEU A 80 3.66 6.59 -22.59
N PRO A 81 4.62 7.48 -22.27
CA PRO A 81 6.01 7.34 -22.71
C PRO A 81 6.80 6.27 -21.93
N TYR A 82 6.11 5.36 -21.24
CA TYR A 82 6.66 4.29 -20.42
C TYR A 82 5.76 3.05 -20.46
N GLY A 83 6.32 1.89 -20.13
CA GLY A 83 5.57 0.65 -20.04
C GLY A 83 4.58 0.66 -18.88
N THR A 84 3.37 0.18 -19.12
CA THR A 84 2.32 0.00 -18.11
C THR A 84 2.23 -1.47 -17.69
N MET A 85 1.59 -1.70 -16.54
CA MET A 85 1.22 -3.01 -16.04
C MET A 85 -0.27 -3.22 -16.28
N ALA A 86 -0.61 -4.35 -16.89
CA ALA A 86 -2.00 -4.69 -17.20
C ALA A 86 -2.81 -4.94 -15.91
N ASP A 87 -4.13 -4.77 -15.98
CA ASP A 87 -5.04 -4.97 -14.84
C ASP A 87 -4.84 -6.34 -14.15
N ASP A 88 -4.65 -7.41 -14.94
CA ASP A 88 -4.43 -8.76 -14.43
C ASP A 88 -3.05 -8.94 -13.77
N GLU A 89 -2.01 -8.30 -14.30
CA GLU A 89 -0.68 -8.33 -13.69
C GLU A 89 -0.70 -7.63 -12.32
N MET A 90 -1.39 -6.49 -12.23
CA MET A 90 -1.60 -5.76 -10.98
C MET A 90 -2.34 -6.59 -9.93
N ARG A 91 -3.42 -7.27 -10.33
CA ARG A 91 -4.21 -8.13 -9.44
C ARG A 91 -3.45 -9.35 -8.93
N ASN A 92 -2.47 -9.83 -9.70
CA ASN A 92 -1.68 -11.01 -9.37
C ASN A 92 -0.43 -10.70 -8.54
N LEU A 93 -0.14 -9.43 -8.25
CA LEU A 93 0.96 -9.07 -7.35
C LEU A 93 0.71 -9.63 -5.95
N ASN A 94 1.71 -10.34 -5.41
CA ASN A 94 1.60 -11.01 -4.12
C ASN A 94 1.84 -10.06 -2.92
N VAL A 95 1.19 -8.89 -2.95
CA VAL A 95 1.17 -7.93 -1.83
C VAL A 95 0.68 -8.56 -0.52
N PRO A 96 -0.32 -9.49 -0.51
CA PRO A 96 -0.74 -10.13 0.73
C PRO A 96 0.37 -10.89 1.47
N ALA A 97 1.41 -11.38 0.77
CA ALA A 97 2.54 -12.03 1.42
C ALA A 97 3.43 -11.07 2.21
N LEU A 98 3.29 -9.75 2.02
CA LEU A 98 4.15 -8.74 2.63
C LEU A 98 3.58 -8.18 3.95
N GLN A 99 2.32 -8.44 4.29
CA GLN A 99 1.69 -7.80 5.46
C GLN A 99 0.60 -8.65 6.10
N THR A 100 0.73 -8.87 7.40
CA THR A 100 -0.30 -9.53 8.23
C THR A 100 -1.26 -8.53 8.88
N ASP A 101 -0.72 -7.45 9.47
CA ASP A 101 -1.45 -6.33 10.04
C ASP A 101 -0.69 -5.03 9.70
N GLY A 102 -1.35 -4.06 9.07
CA GLY A 102 -0.69 -2.80 8.67
C GLY A 102 -1.51 -1.93 7.73
N LEU A 103 -0.84 -1.01 7.04
CA LEU A 103 -1.42 -0.03 6.12
C LEU A 103 -0.77 -0.10 4.74
N ILE A 104 -1.56 0.12 3.69
CA ILE A 104 -1.05 0.30 2.34
C ILE A 104 -1.42 1.69 1.82
N PHE A 105 -0.43 2.41 1.29
CA PHE A 105 -0.59 3.65 0.57
C PHE A 105 -0.43 3.36 -0.92
N LEU A 106 -1.54 3.37 -1.64
CA LEU A 106 -1.58 3.07 -3.06
C LEU A 106 -1.91 4.33 -3.85
N TRP A 107 -0.98 4.77 -4.70
CA TRP A 107 -1.23 5.86 -5.62
C TRP A 107 -2.11 5.38 -6.76
N VAL A 108 -3.17 6.13 -7.06
CA VAL A 108 -4.13 5.83 -8.12
C VAL A 108 -4.38 7.07 -8.98
N THR A 109 -4.67 6.85 -10.26
CA THR A 109 -5.03 7.92 -11.21
C THR A 109 -6.03 7.42 -12.24
N GLY A 110 -6.91 8.32 -12.71
CA GLY A 110 -7.91 8.00 -13.75
C GLY A 110 -8.74 6.76 -13.40
N ARG A 111 -8.82 5.80 -14.33
CA ARG A 111 -9.58 4.55 -14.14
C ARG A 111 -9.03 3.65 -13.04
N ALA A 112 -7.77 3.81 -12.65
CA ALA A 112 -7.15 2.98 -11.63
C ALA A 112 -7.75 3.21 -10.23
N MET A 113 -8.53 4.28 -10.03
CA MET A 113 -9.27 4.50 -8.79
C MET A 113 -10.22 3.33 -8.46
N GLU A 114 -10.88 2.74 -9.47
CA GLU A 114 -11.77 1.60 -9.27
C GLU A 114 -11.02 0.26 -9.18
N LEU A 115 -9.87 0.17 -9.85
CA LEU A 115 -9.03 -1.04 -9.82
C LEU A 115 -8.26 -1.18 -8.49
N GLY A 116 -7.80 -0.07 -7.92
CA GLY A 116 -7.02 -0.03 -6.69
C GLY A 116 -7.83 -0.11 -5.40
N ARG A 117 -9.17 -0.05 -5.49
CA ARG A 117 -10.09 -0.17 -4.36
C ARG A 117 -10.34 -1.63 -3.97
#